data_AF-A0A2V7CI73-F1
#
_entry.id   AF-A0A2V7CI73-F1
#
_cell.length_a   1.000
_cell.length_b   1.000
_cell.length_c   1.000
_cell.angle_alpha   90.00
_cell.angle_beta   90.00
_cell.angle_gamma   90.00
#
_symmetry.space_group_name_H-M   'P 1'
#
loop_
_entity.id
_entity.type
_entity.pdbx_description
1 polymer ?
#
loop_
_entity_poly.entity_id
_entity_poly.type
_entity_poly.pdbx_seq_one_letter_code
_entity_poly.pdbx_strand_id
1 'polypeptide(L)'
;MIYRQVLQLGRALAGQRQILELTRPKESLMASATTHSYVDPETRSLSTRQLLSRVLQTGSLLVAKEVELARAEIRADLDAELDTVKLLGAAAVAAVLGVNALLIAAVFGLAYWMPGWLAAVGLAVLLLGTSVVVGLIGWRRRVSSLLTVTRRTVKEDVQWAMERLA
;
A
#
# COMPACT_ATOMS: atom_id res chain seq x y z
N MET A 1 -16.22 22.85 -3.19
CA MET A 1 -17.60 22.35 -3.42
C MET A 1 -17.83 21.76 -4.81
N ILE A 2 -17.07 22.15 -5.85
CA ILE A 2 -17.31 21.76 -7.26
C ILE A 2 -16.95 20.29 -7.58
N TYR A 3 -16.02 19.69 -6.82
CA TYR A 3 -15.57 18.30 -7.06
C TYR A 3 -16.66 17.22 -6.88
N ARG A 4 -17.66 17.48 -6.03
CA ARG A 4 -18.76 16.51 -5.79
C ARG A 4 -19.76 16.46 -6.95
N GLN A 5 -19.94 17.54 -7.69
CA GLN A 5 -20.91 17.59 -8.79
C GLN A 5 -20.44 16.80 -10.02
N VAL A 6 -19.13 16.76 -10.28
CA VAL A 6 -18.56 16.03 -11.43
C VAL A 6 -18.70 14.51 -11.26
N LEU A 7 -18.55 13.99 -10.03
CA LEU A 7 -18.74 12.57 -9.74
C LEU A 7 -20.22 12.14 -9.76
N GLN A 8 -21.15 13.04 -9.47
CA GLN A 8 -22.58 12.74 -9.54
C GLN A 8 -23.10 12.74 -10.98
N LEU A 9 -22.56 13.60 -11.86
CA LEU A 9 -22.92 13.61 -13.28
C LEU A 9 -22.52 12.31 -13.99
N GLY A 10 -21.34 11.75 -13.66
CA GLY A 10 -20.87 10.49 -14.23
C GLY A 10 -21.75 9.28 -13.89
N ARG A 11 -22.35 9.25 -12.69
CA ARG A 11 -23.29 8.18 -12.28
C ARG A 11 -24.69 8.35 -12.87
N ALA A 12 -25.14 9.59 -13.06
CA ALA A 12 -26.46 9.87 -13.65
C ALA A 12 -26.51 9.55 -15.16
N LEU A 13 -25.39 9.71 -15.87
CA LEU A 13 -25.27 9.34 -17.29
C LEU A 13 -25.00 7.84 -17.50
N ALA A 14 -24.53 7.12 -16.49
CA ALA A 14 -24.21 5.69 -16.57
C ALA A 14 -25.42 4.75 -16.56
N GLY A 15 -26.65 5.28 -16.71
CA GLY A 15 -27.82 4.46 -17.07
C GLY A 15 -28.15 3.32 -16.10
N GLN A 16 -27.77 3.44 -14.83
CA GLN A 16 -28.03 2.40 -13.85
C GLN A 16 -29.44 2.62 -13.27
N ARG A 17 -30.40 1.97 -13.92
CA ARG A 17 -31.82 1.93 -13.56
C ARG A 17 -31.98 1.69 -12.06
N GLN A 18 -32.78 2.55 -11.44
CA GLN A 18 -33.25 2.44 -10.07
C GLN A 18 -33.75 1.00 -9.81
N ILE A 19 -33.08 0.28 -8.94
CA ILE A 19 -33.48 -1.06 -8.47
C ILE A 19 -34.55 -0.93 -7.36
N LEU A 20 -35.37 0.13 -7.39
CA LEU A 20 -36.31 0.48 -6.32
C LEU A 20 -37.77 0.17 -6.64
N GLU A 21 -38.06 -0.55 -7.72
CA GLU A 21 -39.39 -1.06 -7.99
C GLU A 21 -39.25 -2.43 -8.61
N LEU A 22 -39.47 -3.47 -7.79
CA LEU A 22 -40.13 -4.73 -8.17
C LEU A 22 -40.15 -5.61 -6.92
N THR A 23 -41.36 -5.76 -6.38
CA THR A 23 -41.77 -6.79 -5.40
C THR A 23 -41.63 -6.43 -3.92
N ARG A 24 -42.54 -5.57 -3.42
CA ARG A 24 -43.02 -5.64 -2.04
C ARG A 24 -44.52 -5.96 -1.99
N PRO A 25 -44.90 -7.25 -2.10
CA PRO A 25 -46.07 -7.76 -1.41
C PRO A 25 -45.58 -8.72 -0.33
N LYS A 26 -45.33 -8.21 0.89
CA LYS A 26 -45.13 -9.08 2.06
C LYS A 26 -45.43 -8.39 3.38
N GLU A 27 -46.36 -7.45 3.39
CA GLU A 27 -46.99 -6.98 4.63
C GLU A 27 -47.97 -8.02 5.21
N SER A 28 -48.22 -9.14 4.51
CA SER A 28 -49.11 -10.22 4.96
C SER A 28 -48.43 -11.39 5.69
N LEU A 29 -47.10 -11.41 5.85
CA LEU A 29 -46.41 -12.47 6.62
C LEU A 29 -45.98 -12.07 8.02
N MET A 30 -46.25 -10.83 8.44
CA MET A 30 -46.12 -10.42 9.84
C MET A 30 -47.33 -10.83 10.70
N ALA A 31 -48.38 -11.40 10.11
CA ALA A 31 -49.57 -11.86 10.83
C ALA A 31 -49.50 -13.32 11.33
N SER A 32 -48.39 -14.04 11.14
CA SER A 32 -48.29 -15.45 11.59
C SER A 32 -46.90 -15.91 12.06
N ALA A 33 -46.02 -14.99 12.45
CA ALA A 33 -44.82 -15.38 13.19
C ALA A 33 -45.19 -15.57 14.68
N THR A 34 -45.83 -16.70 14.97
CA THR A 34 -45.88 -17.26 16.33
C THR A 34 -44.46 -17.26 16.88
N THR A 35 -44.26 -16.59 18.01
CA THR A 35 -43.06 -16.64 18.84
C THR A 35 -42.75 -18.08 19.20
N HIS A 36 -42.03 -18.80 18.35
CA HIS A 36 -41.41 -20.08 18.69
C HIS A 36 -40.03 -19.76 19.22
N SER A 37 -39.98 -19.39 20.50
CA SER A 37 -38.75 -19.39 21.28
C SER A 37 -38.23 -20.83 21.32
N TYR A 38 -37.35 -21.19 20.38
CA TYR A 38 -36.53 -22.38 20.50
C TYR A 38 -35.50 -22.12 21.60
N VAL A 39 -35.97 -22.17 22.86
CA VAL A 39 -35.08 -22.34 24.01
C VAL A 39 -34.67 -23.80 23.95
N ASP A 40 -33.50 -24.04 23.35
CA ASP A 40 -32.85 -25.34 23.34
C ASP A 40 -32.71 -25.85 24.79
N PRO A 41 -33.37 -26.97 25.17
CA PRO A 41 -33.37 -27.48 26.54
C PRO A 41 -31.98 -27.93 27.03
N GLU A 42 -30.99 -28.07 26.12
CA GLU A 42 -29.58 -28.33 26.44
C GLU A 42 -28.85 -27.14 27.08
N THR A 43 -29.43 -25.95 27.10
CA THR A 43 -28.78 -24.76 27.71
C THR A 43 -28.97 -24.66 29.23
N ARG A 44 -29.85 -25.47 29.82
CA ARG A 44 -30.09 -25.48 31.29
C ARG A 44 -29.20 -26.42 32.08
N SER A 45 -28.44 -27.30 31.43
CA SER A 45 -27.56 -28.29 32.08
C SER A 45 -26.07 -28.03 31.86
N LEU A 46 -25.70 -27.05 31.03
CA LEU A 46 -24.30 -26.71 30.81
C LEU A 46 -23.75 -25.85 31.96
N SER A 47 -22.74 -26.38 32.65
CA SER A 47 -22.05 -25.66 33.71
C SER A 47 -21.43 -24.37 33.17
N THR A 48 -21.33 -23.34 34.00
CA THR A 48 -20.67 -22.06 33.67
C THR A 48 -19.26 -22.24 33.07
N ARG A 49 -18.59 -23.36 33.40
CA ARG A 49 -17.31 -23.78 32.81
C ARG A 49 -17.40 -24.18 31.33
N GLN A 50 -18.47 -24.85 30.91
CA GLN A 50 -18.67 -25.28 29.51
C GLN A 50 -19.03 -24.11 28.59
N LEU A 51 -19.76 -23.10 29.08
CA LEU A 51 -20.02 -21.86 28.34
C LEU A 51 -18.74 -21.04 28.15
N LEU A 52 -17.92 -20.89 29.20
CA LEU A 52 -16.63 -20.20 29.12
C LEU A 52 -15.66 -20.92 28.16
N SER A 53 -15.60 -22.25 28.21
CA SER A 53 -14.85 -23.08 27.27
C SER A 53 -15.24 -22.78 25.83
N ARG A 54 -16.54 -22.64 25.54
CA ARG A 54 -17.03 -22.45 24.17
C ARG A 54 -16.83 -21.02 23.65
N VAL A 55 -16.92 -20.02 24.54
CA VAL A 55 -16.56 -18.62 24.22
C VAL A 55 -15.06 -18.49 23.96
N LEU A 56 -14.20 -19.12 24.77
CA LEU A 56 -12.75 -19.14 24.53
C LEU A 56 -12.39 -19.87 23.24
N GLN A 57 -13.04 -21.00 22.95
CA GLN A 57 -12.83 -21.76 21.73
C GLN A 57 -13.28 -20.99 20.49
N THR A 58 -14.42 -20.29 20.55
CA THR A 58 -14.93 -19.45 19.45
C THR A 58 -14.06 -18.20 19.26
N GLY A 59 -13.63 -17.56 20.35
CA GLY A 59 -12.69 -16.44 20.31
C GLY A 59 -11.35 -16.83 19.68
N SER A 60 -10.81 -18.01 20.02
CA SER A 60 -9.58 -18.52 19.42
C SER A 60 -9.72 -18.76 17.91
N LEU A 61 -10.90 -19.20 17.46
CA LEU A 61 -11.20 -19.43 16.05
C LEU A 61 -11.33 -18.11 15.27
N LEU A 62 -11.93 -17.08 15.87
CA LEU A 62 -11.99 -15.73 15.28
C LEU A 62 -10.59 -15.13 15.11
N VAL A 63 -9.75 -15.19 16.15
CA VAL A 63 -8.38 -14.68 16.08
C VAL A 63 -7.57 -15.41 15.00
N ALA A 64 -7.69 -16.74 14.91
CA ALA A 64 -7.04 -17.50 13.86
C ALA A 64 -7.50 -17.05 12.45
N LYS A 65 -8.78 -16.73 12.30
CA LYS A 65 -9.36 -16.24 11.03
C LYS A 65 -8.94 -14.80 10.70
N GLU A 66 -8.86 -13.90 11.67
CA GLU A 66 -8.32 -12.56 11.46
C GLU A 66 -6.85 -12.59 11.07
N VAL A 67 -6.04 -13.47 11.68
CA VAL A 67 -4.63 -13.66 11.28
C VAL A 67 -4.53 -14.22 9.87
N GLU A 68 -5.39 -15.17 9.50
CA GLU A 68 -5.44 -15.73 8.15
C GLU A 68 -5.82 -14.66 7.11
N LEU A 69 -6.83 -13.84 7.43
CA LEU A 69 -7.28 -12.74 6.57
C LEU A 69 -6.20 -11.65 6.43
N ALA A 70 -5.61 -11.21 7.54
CA ALA A 70 -4.54 -10.22 7.52
C ALA A 70 -3.33 -10.72 6.71
N ARG A 71 -2.99 -12.01 6.81
CA ARG A 71 -1.94 -12.62 5.98
C ARG A 71 -2.31 -12.64 4.50
N ALA A 72 -3.58 -12.91 4.17
CA ALA A 72 -4.04 -12.90 2.79
C ALA A 72 -4.03 -11.49 2.19
N GLU A 73 -4.45 -10.49 2.95
CA GLU A 73 -4.45 -9.08 2.54
C GLU A 73 -3.03 -8.57 2.34
N ILE A 74 -2.10 -8.83 3.28
CA ILE A 74 -0.68 -8.49 3.11
C ILE A 74 -0.09 -9.13 1.84
N ARG A 75 -0.42 -10.39 1.53
CA ARG A 75 0.05 -11.04 0.29
C ARG A 75 -0.55 -10.39 -0.95
N ALA A 76 -1.85 -10.09 -0.95
CA ALA A 76 -2.51 -9.45 -2.08
C ALA A 76 -1.94 -8.04 -2.34
N ASP A 77 -1.67 -7.28 -1.28
CA ASP A 77 -1.03 -5.96 -1.37
C ASP A 77 0.39 -6.07 -1.92
N LEU A 78 1.18 -7.02 -1.40
CA LEU A 78 2.55 -7.27 -1.89
C LEU A 78 2.55 -7.68 -3.37
N ASP A 79 1.66 -8.58 -3.79
CA ASP A 79 1.59 -9.02 -5.18
C ASP A 79 1.19 -7.87 -6.12
N ALA A 80 0.26 -7.01 -5.70
CA ALA A 80 -0.14 -5.82 -6.46
C ALA A 80 0.99 -4.78 -6.55
N GLU A 81 1.73 -4.58 -5.48
CA GLU A 81 2.89 -3.68 -5.46
C GLU A 81 4.03 -4.23 -6.33
N LEU A 82 4.31 -5.54 -6.21
CA LEU A 82 5.32 -6.22 -7.03
C LEU A 82 4.99 -6.13 -8.53
N ASP A 83 3.73 -6.32 -8.92
CA ASP A 83 3.32 -6.23 -10.32
C ASP A 83 3.59 -4.83 -10.90
N THR A 84 3.37 -3.80 -10.08
CA THR A 84 3.67 -2.41 -10.43
C THR A 84 5.18 -2.17 -10.56
N VAL A 85 6.00 -2.81 -9.72
CA VAL A 85 7.46 -2.66 -9.74
C VAL A 85 8.13 -3.42 -10.89
N LYS A 86 7.51 -4.47 -11.45
CA LYS A 86 8.09 -5.26 -12.57
C LYS A 86 8.46 -4.38 -13.77
N LEU A 87 7.52 -3.55 -14.24
CA LEU A 87 7.76 -2.66 -15.37
C LEU A 87 8.73 -1.53 -15.02
N LEU A 88 8.69 -1.03 -13.78
CA LEU A 88 9.64 -0.02 -13.32
C LEU A 88 11.07 -0.57 -13.28
N GLY A 89 11.24 -1.82 -12.83
CA GLY A 89 12.51 -2.52 -12.84
C GLY A 89 13.04 -2.73 -14.27
N ALA A 90 12.19 -3.19 -15.18
CA ALA A 90 12.54 -3.31 -16.59
C ALA A 90 12.91 -1.95 -17.22
N ALA A 91 12.15 -0.89 -16.93
CA ALA A 91 12.43 0.45 -17.39
C ALA A 91 13.75 0.99 -16.83
N ALA A 92 14.08 0.70 -15.56
CA ALA A 92 15.35 1.07 -14.95
C ALA A 92 16.53 0.38 -15.66
N VAL A 93 16.43 -0.93 -15.92
CA VAL A 93 17.45 -1.67 -16.69
C VAL A 93 17.60 -1.11 -18.10
N ALA A 94 16.48 -0.88 -18.80
CA ALA A 94 16.48 -0.30 -20.14
C ALA A 94 17.09 1.11 -20.15
N ALA A 95 16.82 1.94 -19.14
CA ALA A 95 17.40 3.26 -19.01
C ALA A 95 18.93 3.19 -18.82
N VAL A 96 19.42 2.27 -17.98
CA VAL A 96 20.87 2.06 -17.81
C VAL A 96 21.52 1.64 -19.12
N LEU A 97 20.93 0.67 -19.83
CA LEU A 97 21.44 0.22 -21.13
C LEU A 97 21.40 1.34 -22.19
N GLY A 98 20.30 2.10 -22.24
CA GLY A 98 20.14 3.24 -23.15
C GLY A 98 21.16 4.35 -22.90
N VAL A 99 21.41 4.70 -21.64
CA VAL A 99 22.45 5.68 -21.27
C VAL A 99 23.83 5.16 -21.69
N ASN A 100 24.15 3.88 -21.46
CA ASN A 100 25.42 3.31 -21.92
C ASN A 100 25.57 3.35 -23.44
N ALA A 101 24.52 2.99 -24.19
CA ALA A 101 24.53 3.07 -25.64
C ALA A 101 24.74 4.51 -26.14
N LEU A 102 24.10 5.51 -25.50
CA LEU A 102 24.30 6.93 -25.81
C LEU A 102 25.73 7.38 -25.51
N LEU A 103 26.33 6.93 -24.41
CA LEU A 103 27.73 7.25 -24.08
C LEU A 103 28.69 6.67 -25.13
N ILE A 104 28.49 5.42 -25.53
CA ILE A 104 29.28 4.78 -26.59
C ILE A 104 29.12 5.53 -27.91
N ALA A 105 27.89 5.88 -28.29
CA ALA A 105 27.62 6.66 -29.50
C ALA A 105 28.30 8.05 -29.45
N ALA A 106 28.28 8.72 -28.31
CA ALA A 106 28.97 9.99 -28.12
C ALA A 106 30.49 9.84 -28.29
N VAL A 107 31.10 8.80 -27.70
CA VAL A 107 32.53 8.51 -27.88
C VAL A 107 32.84 8.27 -29.35
N PHE A 108 32.05 7.47 -30.07
CA PHE A 108 32.27 7.26 -31.51
C PHE A 108 32.09 8.54 -32.33
N GLY A 109 31.11 9.38 -31.99
CA GLY A 109 30.92 10.69 -32.64
C GLY A 109 32.12 11.62 -32.44
N LEU A 110 32.69 11.67 -31.23
CA LEU A 110 33.91 12.43 -30.95
C LEU A 110 35.15 11.79 -31.59
N ALA A 111 35.19 10.46 -31.67
CA ALA A 111 36.31 9.71 -32.24
C ALA A 111 36.50 9.97 -33.75
N TYR A 112 35.50 10.54 -34.44
CA TYR A 112 35.66 11.02 -35.81
C TYR A 112 36.65 12.19 -35.91
N TRP A 113 36.77 13.01 -34.85
CA TRP A 113 37.59 14.23 -34.84
C TRP A 113 38.91 14.07 -34.07
N MET A 114 39.03 13.04 -33.23
CA MET A 114 40.21 12.81 -32.38
C MET A 114 40.38 11.31 -32.06
N PRO A 115 41.53 10.85 -31.53
CA PRO A 115 41.70 9.45 -31.14
C PRO A 115 40.63 8.99 -30.15
N GLY A 116 40.07 7.79 -30.35
CA GLY A 116 38.94 7.29 -29.57
C GLY A 116 39.20 7.22 -28.06
N TRP A 117 40.45 6.94 -27.64
CA TRP A 117 40.82 6.96 -26.23
C TRP A 117 40.75 8.36 -25.62
N LEU A 118 41.10 9.40 -26.40
CA LEU A 118 41.04 10.80 -25.98
C LEU A 118 39.58 11.27 -25.86
N ALA A 119 38.74 10.88 -26.82
CA ALA A 119 37.30 11.12 -26.79
C ALA A 119 36.64 10.48 -25.55
N ALA A 120 36.98 9.23 -25.25
CA ALA A 120 36.47 8.51 -24.09
C ALA A 120 36.89 9.17 -22.76
N VAL A 121 38.17 9.51 -22.61
CA VAL A 121 38.68 10.17 -21.41
C VAL A 121 38.07 11.56 -21.24
N GLY A 122 37.98 12.36 -22.31
CA GLY A 122 37.38 13.70 -22.27
C GLY A 122 35.92 13.67 -21.84
N LEU A 123 35.12 12.77 -22.43
CA LEU A 123 33.71 12.60 -22.06
C LEU A 123 33.56 12.12 -20.61
N ALA A 124 34.42 11.19 -20.16
CA ALA A 124 34.42 10.71 -18.78
C ALA A 124 34.72 11.83 -17.78
N VAL A 125 35.72 12.68 -18.04
CA VAL A 125 36.06 13.83 -17.20
C VAL A 125 34.89 14.83 -17.13
N LEU A 126 34.23 15.10 -18.25
CA LEU A 126 33.06 15.99 -18.29
C LEU A 126 31.90 15.44 -17.44
N LEU A 127 31.59 14.15 -17.57
CA LEU A 127 30.53 13.49 -16.80
C LEU A 127 30.86 13.43 -15.31
N LEU A 128 32.09 13.10 -14.94
CA LEU A 128 32.51 13.08 -13.55
C LEU A 128 32.49 14.49 -12.94
N GLY A 129 32.97 15.49 -13.67
CA GLY A 129 32.93 16.89 -13.23
C GLY A 129 31.50 17.37 -12.95
N THR A 130 30.59 17.14 -13.90
CA THR A 130 29.16 17.48 -13.73
C THR A 130 28.52 16.68 -12.58
N SER A 131 28.84 15.39 -12.45
CA SER A 131 28.35 14.54 -11.36
C SER A 131 28.79 15.04 -9.99
N VAL A 132 30.04 15.48 -9.85
CA VAL A 132 30.56 16.06 -8.59
C VAL A 132 29.80 17.35 -8.24
N VAL A 133 29.59 18.24 -9.21
CA VAL A 133 28.87 19.51 -8.98
C VAL A 133 27.42 19.24 -8.56
N VAL A 134 26.71 18.38 -9.30
CA VAL A 134 25.33 18.01 -8.98
C VAL A 134 25.25 17.30 -7.62
N GLY A 135 26.18 16.37 -7.35
CA GLY A 135 26.28 15.66 -6.09
C GLY A 135 26.51 16.60 -4.90
N LEU A 136 27.40 17.59 -5.04
CA LEU A 136 27.63 18.62 -4.03
C LEU A 136 26.40 19.49 -3.80
N ILE A 137 25.67 19.88 -4.85
CA ILE A 137 24.43 20.65 -4.73
C ILE A 137 23.36 19.82 -4.02
N GLY A 138 23.18 18.56 -4.42
CA GLY A 138 22.24 17.63 -3.77
C GLY A 138 22.58 17.41 -2.30
N TRP A 139 23.86 17.22 -1.99
CA TRP A 139 24.34 17.07 -0.62
C TRP A 139 24.11 18.32 0.22
N ARG A 140 24.31 19.52 -0.34
CA ARG A 140 24.03 20.79 0.36
C ARG A 140 22.53 21.03 0.58
N ARG A 141 21.68 20.56 -0.33
CA ARG A 141 20.22 20.66 -0.23
C ARG A 141 19.58 19.53 0.57
N ARG A 142 20.36 18.57 1.06
CA ARG A 142 19.82 17.43 1.81
C ARG A 142 19.14 17.94 3.08
N VAL A 143 17.82 17.76 3.14
CA VAL A 143 17.01 18.18 4.28
C VAL A 143 17.26 17.20 5.42
N SER A 144 18.19 17.54 6.31
CA SER A 144 18.49 16.77 7.54
C SER A 144 17.35 16.75 8.57
N SER A 145 16.21 17.40 8.25
CA SER A 145 15.08 17.62 9.16
C SER A 145 13.99 16.53 9.11
N LEU A 146 13.95 15.67 8.09
CA LEU A 146 12.85 14.69 7.94
C LEU A 146 12.78 13.67 9.10
N LEU A 147 13.91 13.37 9.74
CA LEU A 147 13.95 12.47 10.89
C LEU A 147 13.92 13.19 12.24
N THR A 148 14.00 14.53 12.29
CA THR A 148 13.96 15.22 13.59
C THR A 148 12.58 15.18 14.23
N VAL A 149 11.50 15.20 13.44
CA VAL A 149 10.13 15.10 13.95
C VAL A 149 9.85 13.67 14.42
N THR A 150 10.12 12.66 13.59
CA THR A 150 9.92 11.25 13.95
C THR A 150 10.83 10.80 15.10
N ARG A 151 12.08 11.26 15.15
CA ARG A 151 12.97 10.96 16.30
C ARG A 151 12.48 11.60 17.59
N ARG A 152 11.83 12.78 17.54
CA ARG A 152 11.22 13.38 18.73
C ARG A 152 10.04 12.54 19.20
N THR A 153 9.11 12.19 18.32
CA THR A 153 7.93 11.39 18.68
C THR A 153 8.33 10.02 19.25
N VAL A 154 9.26 9.30 18.61
CA VAL A 154 9.75 8.01 19.15
C VAL A 154 10.45 8.17 20.50
N LYS A 155 11.19 9.26 20.71
CA LYS A 155 11.90 9.50 21.97
C LYS A 155 10.91 9.86 23.09
N GLU A 156 9.89 10.64 22.78
CA GLU A 156 8.78 10.95 23.68
C GLU A 156 8.02 9.67 24.03
N ASP A 157 7.64 8.85 23.05
CA ASP A 157 6.93 7.58 23.26
C ASP A 157 7.69 6.61 24.17
N VAL A 158 9.02 6.52 23.99
CA VAL A 158 9.89 5.71 24.87
C VAL A 158 9.97 6.29 26.28
N GLN A 159 9.99 7.62 26.42
CA GLN A 159 9.98 8.26 27.73
C GLN A 159 8.65 8.03 28.47
N TRP A 160 7.51 8.19 27.80
CA TRP A 160 6.19 7.87 28.37
C TRP A 160 6.07 6.39 28.78
N ALA A 161 6.68 5.48 28.02
CA ALA A 161 6.70 4.05 28.35
C ALA A 161 7.57 3.75 29.60
N MET A 162 8.72 4.41 29.73
CA MET A 162 9.60 4.28 30.89
C MET A 162 9.00 4.88 32.16
N GLU A 163 8.33 6.03 32.05
CA GLU A 163 7.67 6.70 33.18
C GLU A 163 6.45 5.92 33.71
N ARG A 164 5.84 5.07 32.88
CA ARG A 164 4.79 4.13 33.30
C ARG A 164 5.30 2.86 33.97
N LEU A 165 6.58 2.53 33.80
CA LEU A 165 7.20 1.31 34.33
C LEU A 165 8.06 1.57 35.58
N ALA A 166 8.34 2.83 35.90
CA ALA A 166 9.01 3.29 37.12
C ALA A 166 7.99 3.68 38.19
#